data_AF-A0A3M1Z3C3-F1
#
_entry.id   AF-A0A3M1Z3C3-F1
#
_cell.length_a   1.000
_cell.length_b   1.000
_cell.length_c   1.000
_cell.angle_alpha   90.00
_cell.angle_beta   90.00
_cell.angle_gamma   90.00
#
_symmetry.space_group_name_H-M   'P 1'
#
loop_
_entity.id
_entity.type
_entity.pdbx_description
1 polymer ?
#
loop_
_entity_poly.entity_id
_entity_poly.type
_entity_poly.pdbx_seq_one_letter_code
_entity_poly.pdbx_strand_id
1 'polypeptide(L)' 'MRLTILVAVLCLVILGAYFAVAPTPADTAEAPQTLLVFAAASLTDAFTELGEAFSAHTAQQVEVLFNFAGSSTLA' A
#
# COMPACT_ATOMS: atom_id res chain seq x y z
N MET A 1 -40.64 -27.64 22.94
CA MET A 1 -39.57 -26.93 23.67
C MET A 1 -38.17 -27.38 23.25
N ARG A 2 -37.81 -28.67 23.29
CA ARG A 2 -36.45 -29.14 22.89
C ARG A 2 -36.09 -28.86 21.42
N LEU A 3 -37.02 -29.10 20.48
CA LEU A 3 -36.81 -28.85 19.05
C LEU A 3 -36.71 -27.35 18.73
N THR A 4 -37.51 -26.52 19.39
CA THR A 4 -37.53 -25.05 19.22
C THR A 4 -36.21 -24.42 19.68
N ILE A 5 -35.62 -24.94 20.76
CA ILE A 5 -34.32 -24.50 21.28
C ILE A 5 -33.20 -24.88 20.31
N LEU A 6 -33.23 -26.10 19.74
CA LEU A 6 -32.25 -26.54 18.75
C LEU A 6 -32.27 -25.68 17.48
N VAL A 7 -33.46 -25.34 16.97
CA VAL A 7 -33.60 -24.47 15.78
C VAL A 7 -33.13 -23.04 16.08
N ALA A 8 -33.44 -22.50 17.26
CA ALA A 8 -32.99 -21.17 17.65
C ALA A 8 -31.46 -21.09 17.78
N VAL A 9 -30.82 -22.10 18.36
CA VAL A 9 -29.35 -22.18 18.48
C VAL A 9 -28.71 -22.32 17.10
N LEU A 10 -29.27 -23.14 16.22
CA LEU A 10 -28.75 -23.31 14.86
C LEU A 10 -28.84 -22.01 14.05
N CYS A 11 -29.98 -21.29 14.12
CA CYS A 11 -30.12 -19.99 13.48
C CYS A 11 -29.12 -18.96 14.03
N LEU A 12 -28.86 -18.94 15.34
CA LEU A 12 -27.90 -18.03 15.96
C LEU A 12 -26.47 -18.30 15.48
N VAL A 13 -26.09 -19.57 15.33
CA VAL A 13 -24.77 -19.98 14.84
C VAL A 13 -24.59 -19.61 13.36
N ILE A 14 -25.60 -19.83 12.52
CA ILE A 14 -25.56 -19.47 11.09
C ILE A 14 -25.46 -17.95 10.91
N LEU A 15 -26.20 -17.17 11.70
CA LEU A 15 -26.18 -15.70 11.63
C LEU A 15 -24.84 -15.12 12.14
N GLY A 16 -24.25 -15.72 13.17
CA GLY A 16 -22.93 -15.34 13.68
C GLY A 16 -21.79 -15.65 12.71
N ALA A 17 -21.87 -16.77 11.98
CA ALA A 17 -20.90 -17.12 10.94
C ALA A 17 -20.95 -16.17 9.73
N TYR A 18 -22.12 -15.62 9.42
CA TYR A 18 -22.28 -14.62 8.35
C TYR A 18 -21.59 -13.29 8.65
N PHE A 19 -21.49 -12.89 9.93
CA PHE A 19 -20.81 -11.65 10.33
C PHE A 19 -19.28 -11.79 10.45
N ALA A 20 -18.77 -13.02 10.57
CA ALA A 20 -17.35 -13.28 10.77
C ALA A 20 -16.51 -13.33 9.47
N VAL A 21 -17.15 -13.21 8.30
CA VAL A 21 -16.49 -13.19 6.99
C VAL A 21 -16.37 -11.78 6.40
N ALA A 22 -16.18 -10.78 7.26
CA ALA A 22 -15.62 -9.53 6.76
C ALA A 22 -14.21 -9.84 6.24
N PRO A 23 -13.86 -9.48 4.99
CA PRO A 23 -12.48 -9.56 4.55
C PRO A 23 -11.68 -8.63 5.45
N THR A 24 -10.93 -9.21 6.38
CA THR A 24 -9.88 -8.50 7.09
C THR A 24 -9.00 -7.91 5.99
N PRO A 25 -8.80 -6.58 5.92
CA PRO A 25 -7.80 -6.04 5.01
C PRO A 25 -6.51 -6.72 5.42
N ALA A 26 -6.02 -7.62 4.55
CA ALA A 26 -4.70 -8.18 4.71
C ALA A 26 -3.78 -6.98 4.67
N ASP A 27 -3.21 -6.65 5.81
CA ASP A 27 -2.14 -5.67 5.97
C ASP A 27 -0.93 -6.28 5.27
N THR A 28 -1.01 -6.33 3.94
CA THR A 28 0.10 -6.70 3.08
C THR A 28 1.00 -5.50 3.18
N ALA A 29 1.88 -5.50 4.19
CA ALA A 29 2.99 -4.57 4.23
C ALA A 29 3.72 -4.72 2.88
N GLU A 30 3.47 -3.78 1.97
CA GLU A 30 4.08 -3.80 0.65
C GLU A 30 5.59 -3.83 0.87
N ALA A 31 6.25 -4.80 0.23
CA ALA A 31 7.69 -4.93 0.35
C ALA A 31 8.35 -3.60 -0.08
N PRO A 32 9.45 -3.18 0.56
CA PRO A 32 10.16 -1.96 0.19
C PRO A 32 10.45 -1.95 -1.31
N GLN A 33 10.03 -0.87 -1.98
CA GLN A 33 10.17 -0.67 -3.41
C GLN A 33 11.26 0.37 -3.69
N THR A 34 11.93 0.24 -4.83
CA THR A 34 12.93 1.21 -5.28
C THR A 34 12.39 1.96 -6.49
N LEU A 35 12.33 3.29 -6.39
CA LEU A 35 11.93 4.19 -7.46
C LEU A 35 13.18 4.84 -8.07
N LEU A 36 13.54 4.42 -9.29
CA LEU A 36 14.66 5.01 -10.04
C LEU A 36 14.16 6.14 -10.94
N VAL A 37 14.66 7.36 -10.72
CA VAL A 37 14.25 8.56 -11.42
C VAL A 37 15.38 9.05 -12.32
N PHE A 38 15.15 9.02 -13.63
CA PHE A 38 16.05 9.61 -14.62
C PHE A 38 15.58 11.02 -14.96
N ALA A 39 16.43 12.02 -14.74
CA ALA A 39 16.04 13.41 -14.92
C ALA A 39 17.16 14.23 -15.56
N ALA A 40 16.77 15.31 -16.23
CA ALA A 40 17.73 16.23 -16.84
C ALA A 40 18.52 16.94 -15.73
N ALA A 41 19.83 17.02 -15.88
CA ALA A 41 20.72 17.62 -14.89
C ALA A 41 20.39 19.10 -14.57
N SER A 42 19.78 19.82 -15.52
CA SER A 42 19.31 21.19 -15.30
C SER A 42 18.16 21.30 -14.29
N LEU A 43 17.50 20.19 -13.94
CA LEU A 43 16.37 20.15 -13.01
C LEU A 43 16.73 19.49 -11.67
N THR A 44 18.02 19.32 -11.37
CA THR A 44 18.51 18.62 -10.15
C THR A 44 17.81 19.12 -8.89
N ASP A 45 17.89 20.43 -8.62
CA ASP A 45 17.34 21.02 -7.39
C ASP A 45 15.84 20.77 -7.24
N ALA A 46 15.07 20.92 -8.33
CA ALA A 46 13.63 20.69 -8.33
C ALA A 46 13.28 19.23 -8.03
N PHE A 47 14.02 18.27 -8.62
CA PHE A 47 13.79 16.85 -8.36
C PHE A 47 14.26 16.42 -6.97
N THR A 48 15.30 17.04 -6.42
CA THR A 48 15.71 16.81 -5.03
C THR A 48 14.63 17.27 -4.05
N GLU A 49 14.08 18.47 -4.23
CA GLU A 49 12.98 18.98 -3.40
C GLU A 49 11.74 18.08 -3.47
N LEU A 50 11.37 17.63 -4.68
CA LEU A 50 10.27 16.68 -4.87
C LEU A 50 10.57 15.32 -4.23
N GLY A 51 11.81 14.84 -4.32
CA GLY A 51 12.26 13.60 -3.70
C GLY A 51 12.14 13.62 -2.19
N GLU A 52 12.52 14.72 -1.56
CA GLU A 52 12.38 14.93 -0.11
C GLU A 52 10.90 14.97 0.30
N ALA A 53 10.08 15.74 -0.42
CA ALA A 53 8.65 15.83 -0.17
C ALA A 53 7.93 14.47 -0.34
N PHE A 54 8.31 13.70 -1.35
CA PHE A 54 7.78 12.35 -1.57
C PHE A 54 8.22 11.40 -0.45
N SER A 55 9.52 11.36 -0.15
CA SER A 55 10.09 10.47 0.87
C SER A 55 9.51 10.74 2.26
N ALA A 56 9.17 12.00 2.59
CA ALA A 56 8.50 12.34 3.84
C ALA A 56 7.20 11.56 4.08
N HIS A 57 6.53 11.10 3.01
CA HIS A 57 5.27 10.36 3.07
C HIS A 57 5.44 8.86 2.81
N THR A 58 6.56 8.42 2.21
CA THR A 58 6.73 7.04 1.70
C THR A 58 8.00 6.34 2.16
N ALA A 59 8.88 6.96 2.96
CA ALA A 59 10.21 6.43 3.29
C ALA A 59 10.23 5.03 3.94
N GLN A 60 9.11 4.57 4.50
CA GLN A 60 8.99 3.22 5.08
C GLN A 60 8.84 2.14 4.00
N GLN A 61 8.41 2.52 2.80
CA GLN A 61 7.97 1.63 1.73
C GLN A 61 8.69 1.90 0.41
N VAL A 62 9.25 3.09 0.19
CA VAL A 62 9.85 3.48 -1.08
C VAL A 62 11.20 4.17 -0.89
N GLU A 63 12.23 3.65 -1.54
CA GLU A 63 13.55 4.25 -1.67
C GLU A 63 13.66 4.96 -3.03
N VAL A 64 14.02 6.25 -3.04
CA VAL A 64 14.15 7.03 -4.29
C VAL A 64 15.62 7.17 -4.68
N LEU A 65 15.96 6.76 -5.91
CA LEU A 65 17.30 6.90 -6.48
C LEU A 65 17.23 7.81 -7.70
N PHE A 66 18.06 8.85 -7.72
CA PHE A 66 18.14 9.77 -8.85
C PHE A 66 19.35 9.47 -9.74
N ASN A 67 19.13 9.50 -11.06
CA ASN A 67 20.17 9.51 -12.07
C ASN A 67 20.01 10.75 -12.95
N PHE A 68 20.83 11.76 -12.69
CA PHE A 68 20.82 13.01 -13.45
C PHE A 68 21.79 12.95 -14.62
N ALA A 69 21.30 13.26 -15.82
CA ALA A 69 22.09 13.27 -17.04
C ALA A 69 21.73 14.47 -17.94
N GLY A 70 22.56 14.77 -18.94
CA GLY A 70 22.17 15.76 -19.97
C GLY A 70 20.92 15.29 -20.71
N SER A 71 20.03 16.20 -21.13
CA SER A 71 18.76 15.82 -21.78
C SER A 71 18.95 14.97 -23.04
N SER A 72 20.07 15.17 -23.77
CA SER A 72 20.44 14.36 -24.93
C SER A 72 20.79 12.90 -24.58
N THR A 73 21.17 12.63 -23.33
CA THR A 73 21.48 11.28 -22.83
C THR A 73 20.22 10.54 -22.38
N LEU A 74 19.11 11.25 -22.14
CA LEU A 74 17.82 10.66 -21.76
C LEU A 74 16.93 10.27 -22.95
N ALA A 75 17.29 10.71 -24.17
CA ALA A 75 16.52 10.53 -25.40
C ALA A 75 16.86 9.22 -26.13
#